data_AF-A0A7X8H8H9-F1
#
_entry.id   AF-A0A7X8H8H9-F1
#
_cell.length_a   1.000
_cell.length_b   1.000
_cell.length_c   1.000
_cell.angle_alpha   90.00
_cell.angle_beta   90.00
_cell.angle_gamma   90.00
#
_symmetry.space_group_name_H-M   'P 1'
#
loop_
_entity.id
_entity.type
_entity.pdbx_description
1 polymer ?
#
loop_
_entity_poly.entity_id
_entity_poly.type
_entity_poly.pdbx_seq_one_letter_code
_entity_poly.pdbx_strand_id
1 'polypeptide(L)'
;TGLIASAEDGLFSRFIFYAYKVEQQWRDVSPYASSINLTEHFNTLSDQVFQLIQFLKQYPTTIELTQQQWQTLNSICSRWLIEVTTFTGDDAGSIVKRLGLVLFRLTMIFTALRKFENGDTSTTAFCTDADFDTAVNLADLYLQHSLLMFHNLPKQTDNAVFRSGDNKRKFFNALPPDFKRAEAIELGKKYNLSTRSVDNLLKELSGKYLTQPQYGCYSKL
;
A
#
# COMPACT_ATOMS: atom_id res chain seq x y z
N THR A 1 22.78 -1.01 14.11
CA THR A 1 22.13 -2.17 13.46
C THR A 1 20.65 -1.84 13.30
N GLY A 2 20.21 -1.57 12.07
CA GLY A 2 18.79 -1.27 11.80
C GLY A 2 17.95 -2.54 11.85
N LEU A 3 16.71 -2.45 12.34
CA LEU A 3 15.76 -3.58 12.44
C LEU A 3 15.45 -4.21 11.06
N ILE A 4 15.64 -3.43 9.98
CA ILE A 4 15.49 -3.86 8.59
C ILE A 4 16.76 -3.44 7.85
N ALA A 5 17.61 -4.41 7.53
CA ALA A 5 18.90 -4.18 6.86
C ALA A 5 18.83 -4.28 5.32
N SER A 6 17.84 -5.01 4.79
CA SER A 6 17.63 -5.21 3.35
C SER A 6 16.16 -5.48 3.05
N ALA A 7 15.74 -5.15 1.83
CA ALA A 7 14.43 -5.50 1.30
C ALA A 7 14.35 -6.94 0.73
N GLU A 8 15.50 -7.59 0.52
CA GLU A 8 15.61 -8.85 -0.22
C GLU A 8 15.31 -10.10 0.63
N ASP A 9 15.54 -10.06 1.95
CA ASP A 9 15.35 -11.22 2.85
C ASP A 9 13.87 -11.49 3.19
N GLY A 10 12.95 -10.81 2.51
CA GLY A 10 11.51 -10.93 2.71
C GLY A 10 11.03 -10.48 4.08
N LEU A 11 11.89 -9.96 4.96
CA LEU A 11 11.52 -9.37 6.25
C LEU A 11 10.77 -8.05 6.05
N PHE A 12 11.20 -7.25 5.09
CA PHE A 12 10.61 -5.96 4.75
C PHE A 12 9.10 -6.06 4.52
N SER A 13 8.66 -6.97 3.65
CA SER A 13 7.24 -7.13 3.32
C SER A 13 6.39 -7.69 4.46
N ARG A 14 6.96 -8.04 5.63
CA ARG A 14 6.18 -8.47 6.82
C ARG A 14 5.63 -7.28 7.59
N PHE A 15 6.18 -6.09 7.37
CA PHE A 15 5.76 -4.87 8.04
C PHE A 15 4.78 -4.07 7.20
N ILE A 16 3.84 -3.41 7.87
CA ILE A 16 3.03 -2.34 7.30
C ILE A 16 3.77 -1.04 7.61
N PHE A 17 4.08 -0.26 6.58
CA PHE A 17 4.74 1.03 6.75
C PHE A 17 3.73 2.17 6.73
N TYR A 18 3.83 3.06 7.70
CA TYR A 18 3.07 4.30 7.76
C TYR A 18 4.03 5.44 8.04
N ALA A 19 4.28 6.27 7.03
CA ALA A 19 5.17 7.42 7.13
C ALA A 19 4.33 8.70 7.10
N TYR A 20 4.54 9.57 8.08
CA TYR A 20 3.86 10.87 8.16
C TYR A 20 4.81 11.91 8.77
N LYS A 21 4.59 13.17 8.42
CA LYS A 21 5.35 14.29 8.97
C LYS A 21 4.58 14.85 10.17
N VAL A 22 5.18 14.81 11.35
CA VAL A 22 4.64 15.48 12.54
C VAL A 22 4.96 16.98 12.43
N GLU A 23 3.95 17.83 12.56
CA GLU A 23 4.18 19.26 12.74
C GLU A 23 4.84 19.53 14.09
N GLN A 24 6.00 20.17 14.07
CA GLN A 24 6.73 20.53 15.28
C GLN A 24 6.09 21.79 15.87
N GLN A 25 5.21 21.60 16.85
CA GLN A 25 4.55 22.68 17.58
C GLN A 25 5.03 22.68 19.04
N TRP A 26 5.33 23.86 19.58
CA TRP A 26 5.62 24.01 21.00
C TRP A 26 4.36 23.65 21.79
N ARG A 27 4.48 22.66 22.69
CA ARG A 27 3.43 22.34 23.65
C ARG A 27 3.69 23.16 24.91
N ASP A 28 2.72 23.98 25.30
CA ASP A 28 2.81 24.71 26.57
C ASP A 28 2.92 23.70 27.72
N VAL A 29 3.97 23.83 28.53
CA VAL A 29 4.25 23.00 29.71
C VAL A 29 3.84 23.71 31.01
N SER A 30 3.19 24.88 30.91
CA SER A 30 2.69 25.61 32.06
C SER A 30 1.54 24.85 32.75
N PRO A 31 1.31 25.08 34.06
CA PRO A 31 0.17 24.52 34.78
C PRO A 31 -1.21 24.96 34.25
N TYR A 32 -1.27 25.93 33.34
CA TYR A 32 -2.49 26.48 32.75
C TYR A 32 -2.78 25.93 31.34
N ALA A 33 -1.85 25.17 30.77
CA ALA A 33 -2.09 24.45 29.53
C ALA A 33 -3.27 23.47 29.76
N SER A 34 -4.27 23.52 28.89
CA SER A 34 -5.35 22.54 28.85
C SER A 34 -4.75 21.15 28.62
N SER A 35 -4.47 20.44 29.69
CA SER A 35 -3.92 19.09 29.64
C SER A 35 -5.10 18.12 29.72
N ILE A 36 -5.38 17.46 28.59
CA ILE A 36 -6.17 16.24 28.62
C ILE A 36 -5.39 15.27 29.51
N ASN A 37 -6.04 14.70 30.53
CA ASN A 37 -5.44 13.63 31.32
C ASN A 37 -5.29 12.38 30.44
N LEU A 38 -4.14 12.25 29.80
CA LEU A 38 -3.88 11.14 28.87
C LEU A 38 -3.97 9.78 29.57
N THR A 39 -3.60 9.71 30.84
CA THR A 39 -3.70 8.47 31.63
C THR A 39 -5.15 8.03 31.75
N GLU A 40 -6.04 8.94 32.15
CA GLU A 40 -7.48 8.66 32.25
C GLU A 40 -8.06 8.30 30.89
N HIS A 41 -7.70 9.05 29.84
CA HIS A 41 -8.13 8.75 28.47
C HIS A 41 -7.72 7.34 28.00
N PHE A 42 -6.46 6.95 28.20
CA PHE A 42 -5.99 5.61 27.84
C PHE A 42 -6.62 4.51 28.70
N ASN A 43 -6.91 4.78 29.97
CA ASN A 43 -7.64 3.84 30.82
C ASN A 43 -9.05 3.59 30.28
N THR A 44 -9.78 4.64 29.89
CA THR A 44 -11.11 4.49 29.28
C THR A 44 -11.05 3.69 27.98
N LEU A 45 -10.08 3.97 27.10
CA LEU A 45 -9.89 3.20 25.87
C LEU A 45 -9.55 1.73 26.15
N SER A 46 -8.73 1.47 27.16
CA SER A 46 -8.39 0.11 27.60
C SER A 46 -9.63 -0.66 28.04
N ASP A 47 -10.50 -0.04 28.84
CA ASP A 47 -11.74 -0.66 29.29
C ASP A 47 -12.69 -0.97 28.12
N GLN A 48 -12.80 -0.06 27.14
CA GLN A 48 -13.60 -0.30 25.92
C GLN A 48 -13.07 -1.48 25.11
N VAL A 49 -11.76 -1.57 24.91
CA VAL A 49 -11.13 -2.69 24.20
C VAL A 49 -11.31 -4.00 24.98
N PHE A 50 -11.23 -3.95 26.31
CA PHE A 50 -11.49 -5.13 27.14
C PHE A 50 -12.92 -5.65 26.97
N GLN A 51 -13.92 -4.76 26.99
CA GLN A 51 -15.32 -5.12 26.74
C GLN A 51 -15.53 -5.71 25.35
N LEU A 52 -14.93 -5.11 24.31
CA LEU A 52 -14.94 -5.65 22.95
C LEU A 52 -14.40 -7.09 22.91
N ILE A 53 -13.25 -7.34 23.56
CA ILE A 53 -12.63 -8.68 23.59
C ILE A 53 -13.54 -9.67 24.33
N GLN A 54 -14.12 -9.27 25.47
CA GLN A 54 -15.05 -10.13 26.21
C GLN A 54 -16.27 -10.48 25.36
N PHE A 55 -16.85 -9.50 24.67
CA PHE A 55 -17.98 -9.69 23.78
C PHE A 55 -17.67 -10.68 22.65
N LEU A 56 -16.56 -10.48 21.92
CA LEU A 56 -16.17 -11.37 20.82
C LEU A 56 -15.78 -12.79 21.28
N LYS A 57 -15.33 -12.95 22.54
CA LYS A 57 -15.11 -14.26 23.14
C LYS A 57 -16.41 -14.96 23.49
N GLN A 58 -17.39 -14.22 24.01
CA GLN A 58 -18.70 -14.75 24.36
C GLN A 58 -19.53 -15.11 23.11
N TYR A 59 -19.37 -14.34 22.03
CA TYR A 59 -20.04 -14.55 20.75
C TYR A 59 -19.00 -14.76 19.63
N PRO A 60 -18.42 -15.98 19.52
CA PRO A 60 -17.48 -16.31 18.46
C PRO A 60 -18.06 -15.99 17.09
N THR A 61 -17.27 -15.28 16.27
CA THR A 61 -17.74 -14.70 15.01
C THR A 61 -16.86 -15.15 13.85
N THR A 62 -17.50 -15.64 12.79
CA THR A 62 -16.91 -15.78 11.46
C THR A 62 -17.22 -14.53 10.66
N ILE A 63 -16.19 -13.88 10.12
CA ILE A 63 -16.38 -12.69 9.28
C ILE A 63 -16.24 -13.08 7.82
N GLU A 64 -17.20 -12.65 7.02
CA GLU A 64 -17.25 -12.93 5.59
C GLU A 64 -17.32 -11.66 4.76
N LEU A 65 -16.73 -11.73 3.57
CA LEU A 65 -16.96 -10.76 2.50
C LEU A 65 -18.02 -11.32 1.56
N THR A 66 -18.79 -10.43 0.95
CA THR A 66 -19.69 -10.81 -0.14
C THR A 66 -18.88 -11.29 -1.35
N GLN A 67 -19.53 -12.02 -2.26
CA GLN A 67 -18.90 -12.45 -3.51
C GLN A 67 -18.36 -11.26 -4.31
N GLN A 68 -19.11 -10.16 -4.36
CA GLN A 68 -18.72 -8.93 -5.05
C GLN A 68 -17.48 -8.29 -4.39
N GLN A 69 -17.44 -8.21 -3.06
CA GLN A 69 -16.26 -7.71 -2.32
C GLN A 69 -15.03 -8.58 -2.58
N TRP A 70 -15.17 -9.91 -2.63
CA TRP A 70 -14.08 -10.82 -3.00
C TRP A 70 -13.58 -10.59 -4.43
N GLN A 71 -14.48 -10.38 -5.40
CA GLN A 71 -14.10 -10.06 -6.77
C GLN A 71 -13.34 -8.73 -6.84
N THR A 72 -13.84 -7.71 -6.14
CA THR A 72 -13.18 -6.40 -6.05
C THR A 72 -11.79 -6.50 -5.42
N LEU A 73 -11.66 -7.21 -4.29
CA LEU A 73 -10.38 -7.44 -3.61
C LEU A 73 -9.37 -8.11 -4.56
N ASN A 74 -9.78 -9.19 -5.24
CA ASN A 74 -8.90 -9.90 -6.17
C ASN A 74 -8.49 -9.03 -7.36
N SER A 75 -9.43 -8.24 -7.91
CA SER A 75 -9.14 -7.30 -8.99
C SER A 75 -8.10 -6.25 -8.56
N ILE A 76 -8.30 -5.64 -7.40
CA ILE A 76 -7.38 -4.64 -6.82
C ILE A 76 -6.00 -5.24 -6.57
N CYS A 77 -5.92 -6.37 -5.85
CA CYS A 77 -4.63 -6.99 -5.53
C CYS A 77 -3.89 -7.50 -6.78
N SER A 78 -4.62 -8.02 -7.77
CA SER A 78 -4.03 -8.42 -9.05
C SER A 78 -3.44 -7.22 -9.79
N ARG A 79 -4.20 -6.12 -9.86
CA ARG A 79 -3.73 -4.87 -10.47
C ARG A 79 -2.51 -4.31 -9.75
N TRP A 80 -2.55 -4.20 -8.42
CA TRP A 80 -1.39 -3.78 -7.62
C TRP A 80 -0.17 -4.67 -7.87
N LEU A 81 -0.36 -5.99 -7.97
CA LEU A 81 0.74 -6.92 -8.19
C LEU A 81 1.40 -6.67 -9.55
N ILE A 82 0.59 -6.51 -10.62
CA ILE A 82 1.09 -6.20 -11.96
C ILE A 82 1.81 -4.85 -11.97
N GLU A 83 1.21 -3.83 -11.36
CA GLU A 83 1.79 -2.49 -11.30
C GLU A 83 3.15 -2.50 -10.57
N VAL A 84 3.21 -3.11 -9.38
CA VAL A 84 4.43 -3.13 -8.56
C VAL A 84 5.54 -3.95 -9.22
N THR A 85 5.25 -5.12 -9.78
CA THR A 85 6.30 -5.92 -10.44
C THR A 85 6.83 -5.24 -11.70
N THR A 86 5.96 -4.57 -12.47
CA THR A 86 6.36 -3.85 -13.69
C THR A 86 7.19 -2.60 -13.38
N PHE A 87 6.73 -1.76 -12.44
CA PHE A 87 7.31 -0.44 -12.22
C PHE A 87 8.35 -0.39 -11.09
N THR A 88 8.30 -1.31 -10.13
CA THR A 88 9.26 -1.36 -9.01
C THR A 88 10.24 -2.53 -9.16
N GLY A 89 9.74 -3.69 -9.54
CA GLY A 89 10.52 -4.91 -9.76
C GLY A 89 9.92 -6.13 -9.05
N ASP A 90 10.31 -7.33 -9.48
CA ASP A 90 9.72 -8.59 -9.01
C ASP A 90 9.86 -8.80 -7.50
N ASP A 91 10.97 -8.36 -6.89
CA ASP A 91 11.23 -8.49 -5.44
C ASP A 91 10.19 -7.75 -4.58
N ALA A 92 9.64 -6.65 -5.11
CA ALA A 92 8.60 -5.86 -4.46
C ALA A 92 7.22 -6.54 -4.52
N GLY A 93 7.02 -7.55 -5.38
CA GLY A 93 5.76 -8.29 -5.46
C GLY A 93 5.37 -8.99 -4.16
N SER A 94 6.35 -9.31 -3.30
CA SER A 94 6.10 -9.88 -1.98
C SER A 94 5.33 -8.94 -1.03
N ILE A 95 5.47 -7.62 -1.22
CA ILE A 95 4.74 -6.59 -0.47
C ILE A 95 3.25 -6.71 -0.76
N VAL A 96 2.88 -6.74 -2.04
CA VAL A 96 1.47 -6.80 -2.46
C VAL A 96 0.78 -8.06 -1.98
N LYS A 97 1.44 -9.23 -2.09
CA LYS A 97 0.86 -10.52 -1.67
C LYS A 97 0.51 -10.53 -0.19
N ARG A 98 1.35 -9.95 0.67
CA ARG A 98 1.08 -9.86 2.10
C ARG A 98 0.09 -8.76 2.42
N LEU A 99 0.13 -7.64 1.70
CA LEU A 99 -0.84 -6.57 1.85
C LEU A 99 -2.27 -7.02 1.51
N GLY A 100 -2.47 -7.92 0.54
CA GLY A 100 -3.78 -8.50 0.27
C GLY A 100 -4.37 -9.26 1.47
N LEU A 101 -3.53 -9.99 2.22
CA LEU A 101 -3.95 -10.63 3.48
C LEU A 101 -4.22 -9.60 4.58
N VAL A 102 -3.43 -8.53 4.64
CA VAL A 102 -3.64 -7.41 5.59
C VAL A 102 -4.96 -6.70 5.29
N LEU A 103 -5.30 -6.47 4.01
CA LEU A 103 -6.56 -5.86 3.60
C LEU A 103 -7.75 -6.66 4.15
N PHE A 104 -7.76 -7.99 3.97
CA PHE A 104 -8.79 -8.84 4.56
C PHE A 104 -8.80 -8.78 6.10
N ARG A 105 -7.64 -8.63 6.75
CA ARG A 105 -7.60 -8.43 8.21
C ARG A 105 -8.19 -7.09 8.65
N LEU A 106 -7.99 -6.03 7.88
CA LEU A 106 -8.60 -4.73 8.16
C LEU A 106 -10.13 -4.81 8.05
N THR A 107 -10.66 -5.48 7.01
CA THR A 107 -12.11 -5.70 6.89
C THR A 107 -12.67 -6.50 8.06
N MET A 108 -11.91 -7.49 8.55
CA MET A 108 -12.28 -8.23 9.77
C MET A 108 -12.29 -7.35 11.02
N ILE A 109 -11.27 -6.52 11.23
CA ILE A 109 -11.19 -5.63 12.39
C ILE A 109 -12.37 -4.64 12.39
N PHE A 110 -12.66 -3.99 11.27
CA PHE A 110 -13.78 -3.03 11.19
C PHE A 110 -15.14 -3.69 11.41
N THR A 111 -15.34 -4.87 10.82
CA THR A 111 -16.58 -5.64 11.02
C THR A 111 -16.74 -6.05 12.49
N ALA A 112 -15.66 -6.46 13.16
CA ALA A 112 -15.68 -6.85 14.56
C ALA A 112 -16.00 -5.66 15.49
N LEU A 113 -15.44 -4.48 15.21
CA LEU A 113 -15.74 -3.25 15.94
C LEU A 113 -17.22 -2.86 15.79
N ARG A 114 -17.71 -2.80 14.55
CA ARG A 114 -19.12 -2.47 14.26
C ARG A 114 -20.09 -3.49 14.88
N LYS A 115 -19.73 -4.77 14.88
CA LYS A 115 -20.53 -5.82 15.53
C LYS A 115 -20.72 -5.55 17.02
N PHE A 116 -19.64 -5.19 17.71
CA PHE A 116 -19.68 -4.84 19.13
C PHE A 116 -20.50 -3.57 19.38
N GLU A 117 -20.28 -2.53 18.58
CA GLU A 117 -21.03 -1.26 18.69
C GLU A 117 -22.54 -1.45 18.50
N ASN A 118 -22.93 -2.35 17.58
CA ASN A 118 -24.33 -2.69 17.33
C ASN A 118 -24.92 -3.71 18.30
N GLY A 119 -24.11 -4.29 19.20
CA GLY A 119 -24.52 -5.39 20.07
C GLY A 119 -24.99 -6.63 19.30
N ASP A 120 -24.51 -6.84 18.08
CA ASP A 120 -24.91 -7.95 17.23
C ASP A 120 -24.27 -9.25 17.73
N THR A 121 -25.06 -10.26 18.08
CA THR A 121 -24.60 -11.55 18.61
C THR A 121 -24.61 -12.68 17.56
N SER A 122 -24.80 -12.36 16.28
CA SER A 122 -24.74 -13.32 15.17
C SER A 122 -23.40 -14.08 15.12
N THR A 123 -23.43 -15.34 14.70
CA THR A 123 -22.20 -16.13 14.53
C THR A 123 -21.46 -15.80 13.23
N THR A 124 -22.15 -15.24 12.25
CA THR A 124 -21.57 -14.80 10.98
C THR A 124 -21.87 -13.32 10.77
N ALA A 125 -20.84 -12.52 10.54
CA ALA A 125 -20.96 -11.09 10.27
C ALA A 125 -20.38 -10.76 8.89
N PHE A 126 -21.17 -10.07 8.07
CA PHE A 126 -20.71 -9.60 6.77
C PHE A 126 -20.08 -8.21 6.88
N CYS A 127 -18.96 -8.03 6.20
CA CYS A 127 -18.33 -6.72 6.04
C CYS A 127 -19.26 -5.80 5.23
N THR A 128 -19.49 -4.58 5.72
CA THR A 128 -20.22 -3.58 4.94
C THR A 128 -19.33 -2.99 3.87
N ASP A 129 -19.96 -2.41 2.85
CA ASP A 129 -19.22 -1.72 1.78
C ASP A 129 -18.43 -0.52 2.34
N ALA A 130 -18.97 0.19 3.34
CA ALA A 130 -18.25 1.28 3.99
C ALA A 130 -16.97 0.82 4.73
N ASP A 131 -17.05 -0.30 5.47
CA ASP A 131 -15.88 -0.91 6.11
C ASP A 131 -14.87 -1.39 5.06
N PHE A 132 -15.36 -2.03 4.00
CA PHE A 132 -14.54 -2.57 2.92
C PHE A 132 -13.78 -1.46 2.18
N ASP A 133 -14.47 -0.41 1.76
CA ASP A 133 -13.88 0.74 1.06
C ASP A 133 -12.85 1.46 1.95
N THR A 134 -13.15 1.60 3.24
CA THR A 134 -12.20 2.17 4.21
C THR A 134 -10.94 1.31 4.31
N ALA A 135 -11.08 -0.01 4.37
CA ALA A 135 -9.96 -0.94 4.42
C ALA A 135 -9.12 -0.89 3.13
N VAL A 136 -9.77 -0.79 1.96
CA VAL A 136 -9.09 -0.62 0.67
C VAL A 136 -8.29 0.67 0.62
N ASN A 137 -8.87 1.80 1.05
CA ASN A 137 -8.19 3.10 1.07
C ASN A 137 -6.95 3.10 1.96
N LEU A 138 -7.05 2.49 3.15
CA LEU A 138 -5.92 2.33 4.05
C LEU A 138 -4.84 1.42 3.46
N ALA A 139 -5.24 0.29 2.87
CA ALA A 139 -4.30 -0.62 2.22
C ALA A 139 -3.58 0.04 1.04
N ASP A 140 -4.26 0.85 0.22
CA ASP A 140 -3.63 1.61 -0.86
C ASP A 140 -2.57 2.58 -0.31
N LEU A 141 -2.89 3.32 0.75
CA LEU A 141 -1.95 4.22 1.42
C LEU A 141 -0.72 3.46 1.96
N TYR A 142 -0.95 2.32 2.61
CA TYR A 142 0.13 1.47 3.11
C TYR A 142 0.99 0.90 1.99
N LEU A 143 0.43 0.60 0.83
CA LEU A 143 1.20 0.21 -0.34
C LEU A 143 2.15 1.33 -0.76
N GLN A 144 1.64 2.56 -0.90
CA GLN A 144 2.46 3.71 -1.30
C GLN A 144 3.60 3.95 -0.31
N HIS A 145 3.33 3.90 0.99
CA HIS A 145 4.35 4.03 2.03
C HIS A 145 5.36 2.88 2.01
N SER A 146 4.91 1.66 1.75
CA SER A 146 5.82 0.51 1.62
C SER A 146 6.73 0.66 0.41
N LEU A 147 6.22 1.12 -0.74
CA LEU A 147 7.04 1.40 -1.92
C LEU A 147 8.03 2.55 -1.69
N LEU A 148 7.59 3.60 -0.98
CA LEU A 148 8.47 4.69 -0.58
C LEU A 148 9.64 4.18 0.28
N MET A 149 9.35 3.36 1.30
CA MET A 149 10.40 2.79 2.15
C MET A 149 11.28 1.81 1.39
N PHE A 150 10.71 0.99 0.49
CA PHE A 150 11.44 0.05 -0.34
C PHE A 150 12.50 0.76 -1.20
N HIS A 151 12.16 1.90 -1.80
CA HIS A 151 13.09 2.68 -2.61
C HIS A 151 14.18 3.39 -1.81
N ASN A 152 13.94 3.64 -0.52
CA ASN A 152 14.85 4.37 0.35
C ASN A 152 15.68 3.47 1.29
N LEU A 153 15.44 2.15 1.26
CA LEU A 153 16.36 1.22 1.90
C LEU A 153 17.67 1.17 1.10
N PRO A 154 18.83 1.28 1.78
CA PRO A 154 20.12 1.17 1.11
C PRO A 154 20.19 -0.21 0.43
N LYS A 155 20.31 -0.21 -0.91
CA LYS A 155 20.78 -1.40 -1.62
C LYS A 155 22.21 -1.64 -1.15
N GLN A 156 22.63 -2.90 -1.02
CA GLN A 156 23.96 -3.27 -0.49
C GLN A 156 25.16 -2.62 -1.21
N THR A 157 24.95 -1.86 -2.29
CA THR A 157 25.96 -1.30 -3.18
C THR A 157 25.90 0.22 -3.43
N ASP A 158 24.97 1.00 -2.86
CA ASP A 158 24.80 2.41 -3.27
C ASP A 158 24.88 3.44 -2.13
N ASN A 159 25.63 4.52 -2.38
CA ASN A 159 25.68 5.72 -1.53
C ASN A 159 24.27 6.34 -1.38
N ALA A 160 23.90 6.65 -0.13
CA ALA A 160 22.57 7.08 0.29
C ALA A 160 22.15 8.42 -0.34
N VAL A 161 21.51 8.36 -1.51
CA VAL A 161 20.73 9.45 -2.09
C VAL A 161 19.27 9.02 -2.08
N PHE A 162 18.38 9.85 -1.56
CA PHE A 162 16.93 9.60 -1.56
C PHE A 162 16.46 9.44 -3.01
N ARG A 163 16.09 8.22 -3.41
CA ARG A 163 15.57 7.94 -4.75
C ARG A 163 14.05 7.95 -4.66
N SER A 164 13.42 8.91 -5.32
CA SER A 164 12.01 8.74 -5.70
C SER A 164 11.98 7.59 -6.71
N GLY A 165 11.84 6.34 -6.25
CA GLY A 165 11.92 5.14 -7.11
C GLY A 165 10.76 4.98 -8.09
N ASP A 166 10.05 6.07 -8.35
CA ASP A 166 8.92 6.16 -9.26
C ASP A 166 9.34 6.60 -10.67
N ASN A 167 10.65 6.63 -10.98
CA ASN A 167 11.16 7.11 -12.27
C ASN A 167 10.57 6.35 -13.48
N LYS A 168 10.38 5.03 -13.38
CA LYS A 168 9.75 4.22 -14.44
C LYS A 168 8.28 4.61 -14.66
N ARG A 169 7.51 4.84 -13.58
CA ARG A 169 6.11 5.24 -13.65
C ARG A 169 5.97 6.67 -14.15
N LYS A 170 6.79 7.60 -13.66
CA LYS A 170 6.85 8.99 -14.13
C LYS A 170 7.21 9.07 -15.60
N PHE A 171 8.19 8.27 -16.04
CA PHE A 171 8.50 8.11 -17.45
C PHE A 171 7.29 7.61 -18.25
N PHE A 172 6.63 6.53 -17.79
CA PHE A 172 5.45 5.99 -18.46
C PHE A 172 4.32 7.03 -18.56
N ASN A 173 4.03 7.75 -17.49
CA ASN A 173 2.99 8.79 -17.47
C ASN A 173 3.30 9.93 -18.44
N ALA A 174 4.58 10.28 -18.62
CA ALA A 174 5.01 11.34 -19.52
C ALA A 174 5.06 10.95 -21.00
N LEU A 175 4.98 9.66 -21.34
CA LEU A 175 4.91 9.24 -22.73
C LEU A 175 3.61 9.79 -23.38
N PRO A 176 3.66 10.29 -24.62
CA PRO A 176 2.47 10.64 -25.37
C PRO A 176 1.54 9.42 -25.59
N PRO A 177 0.27 9.62 -26.00
CA PRO A 177 -0.61 8.52 -26.39
C PRO A 177 0.00 7.65 -27.49
N ASP A 178 0.59 8.27 -28.51
CA ASP A 178 1.32 7.61 -29.59
C ASP A 178 2.75 8.13 -29.65
N PHE A 179 3.74 7.23 -29.74
CA PHE A 179 5.14 7.62 -29.75
C PHE A 179 6.02 6.60 -30.46
N LYS A 180 7.19 7.06 -30.92
CA LYS A 180 8.23 6.20 -31.49
C LYS A 180 9.24 5.77 -30.44
N ARG A 181 9.89 4.63 -30.66
CA ARG A 181 10.98 4.15 -29.80
C ARG A 181 12.07 5.20 -29.56
N ALA A 182 12.43 5.96 -30.59
CA ALA A 182 13.45 7.01 -30.48
C ALA A 182 13.04 8.12 -29.50
N GLU A 183 11.77 8.54 -29.54
CA GLU A 183 11.21 9.57 -28.65
C GLU A 183 11.16 9.06 -27.20
N ALA A 184 10.79 7.79 -27.01
CA ALA A 184 10.83 7.15 -25.70
C ALA A 184 12.25 7.07 -25.11
N ILE A 185 13.27 6.80 -25.93
CA ILE A 185 14.66 6.78 -25.47
C ILE A 185 15.13 8.17 -25.03
N GLU A 186 14.83 9.21 -25.82
CA GLU A 186 15.18 10.59 -25.46
C GLU A 186 14.43 11.07 -24.20
N LEU A 187 13.15 10.71 -24.07
CA LEU A 187 12.38 11.01 -22.86
C LEU A 187 12.92 10.25 -21.64
N GLY A 188 13.32 8.99 -21.81
CA GLY A 188 13.86 8.14 -20.75
C GLY A 188 15.11 8.71 -20.09
N LYS A 189 15.97 9.41 -20.85
CA LYS A 189 17.14 10.12 -20.31
C LYS A 189 16.75 11.16 -19.25
N LYS A 190 15.63 11.86 -19.44
CA LYS A 190 15.12 12.86 -18.46
C LYS A 190 14.69 12.23 -17.13
N TYR A 191 14.40 10.93 -17.12
CA TYR A 191 14.02 10.17 -15.93
C TYR A 191 15.13 9.25 -15.42
N ASN A 192 16.39 9.48 -15.83
CA ASN A 192 17.55 8.66 -15.47
C ASN A 192 17.42 7.18 -15.86
N LEU A 193 16.78 6.88 -17.00
CA LEU A 193 16.68 5.53 -17.56
C LEU A 193 17.68 5.35 -18.70
N SER A 194 18.41 4.22 -18.67
CA SER A 194 19.29 3.84 -19.79
C SER A 194 18.47 3.38 -21.00
N THR A 195 19.03 3.44 -22.21
CA THR A 195 18.38 2.91 -23.43
C THR A 195 17.88 1.48 -23.25
N ARG A 196 18.71 0.62 -22.66
CA ARG A 196 18.36 -0.78 -22.37
C ARG A 196 17.19 -0.88 -21.37
N SER A 197 17.17 -0.02 -20.35
CA SER A 197 16.08 0.03 -19.38
C SER A 197 14.76 0.48 -20.02
N VAL A 198 14.81 1.44 -20.95
CA VAL A 198 13.64 1.88 -21.73
C VAL A 198 13.15 0.74 -22.62
N ASP A 199 14.03 0.07 -23.36
CA ASP A 199 13.66 -1.04 -24.24
C ASP A 199 13.01 -2.21 -23.49
N ASN A 200 13.60 -2.61 -22.36
CA ASN A 200 13.04 -3.64 -21.50
C ASN A 200 11.67 -3.23 -20.97
N LEU A 201 11.51 -1.99 -20.52
CA LEU A 201 10.25 -1.47 -20.01
C LEU A 201 9.17 -1.43 -21.11
N LEU A 202 9.50 -0.97 -22.32
CA LEU A 202 8.56 -0.99 -23.45
C LEU A 202 8.11 -2.41 -23.79
N LYS A 203 9.01 -3.39 -23.71
CA LYS A 203 8.68 -4.81 -23.90
C LYS A 203 7.78 -5.35 -22.79
N GLU A 204 8.04 -5.02 -21.53
CA GLU A 204 7.22 -5.43 -20.38
C GLU A 204 5.82 -4.81 -20.38
N LEU A 205 5.70 -3.57 -20.86
CA LEU A 205 4.44 -2.83 -20.98
C LEU A 205 3.61 -3.26 -22.18
N SER A 206 4.24 -3.81 -23.22
CA SER A 206 3.55 -4.28 -24.43
C SER A 206 2.59 -5.43 -24.10
N GLY A 207 1.33 -5.29 -24.51
CA GLY A 207 0.26 -6.24 -24.23
C GLY A 207 -0.45 -6.05 -22.88
N LYS A 208 0.07 -5.17 -21.99
CA LYS A 208 -0.57 -4.80 -20.71
C LYS A 208 -1.07 -3.36 -20.72
N TYR A 209 -0.19 -2.44 -21.11
CA TYR A 209 -0.40 -0.99 -21.08
C TYR A 209 -0.11 -0.32 -22.43
N LEU A 210 0.60 -1.00 -23.33
CA LEU A 210 0.96 -0.52 -24.65
C LEU A 210 0.56 -1.53 -25.73
N THR A 211 0.23 -1.02 -26.92
CA THR A 211 0.15 -1.80 -28.16
C THR A 211 1.27 -1.36 -29.11
N GLN A 212 1.67 -2.25 -30.02
CA GLN A 212 2.64 -1.96 -31.07
C GLN A 212 1.94 -2.05 -32.43
N PRO A 213 1.30 -0.97 -32.90
CA PRO A 213 0.60 -0.97 -34.20
C PRO A 213 1.56 -1.16 -35.38
N GLN A 214 2.81 -0.69 -35.25
CA GLN A 214 3.87 -0.87 -36.25
C GLN A 214 5.21 -1.07 -35.54
N TYR A 215 6.15 -1.79 -36.17
CA TYR A 215 7.48 -1.97 -35.62
C TYR A 215 8.13 -0.62 -35.26
N GLY A 216 8.49 -0.46 -33.98
CA GLY A 216 9.09 0.76 -33.45
C GLY A 216 8.13 1.91 -33.11
N CYS A 217 6.82 1.74 -33.31
CA CYS A 217 5.76 2.68 -32.93
C CYS A 217 4.88 2.05 -31.85
N TYR A 218 4.58 2.80 -30.80
CA TYR A 218 3.80 2.34 -29.65
C TYR A 218 2.60 3.26 -29.41
N SER A 219 1.51 2.67 -28.93
CA SER A 219 0.30 3.40 -28.52
C SER A 219 -0.14 2.95 -27.13
N LYS A 220 -0.53 3.89 -26.27
CA LYS A 220 -1.08 3.59 -24.94
C LYS A 220 -2.50 3.03 -25.04
N LEU A 221 -2.77 2.00 -24.24
CA LEU A 221 -4.10 1.42 -24.07
C LEU A 221 -5.02 2.31 -23.22
#